data_AF-A0A349CIG6-F1
#
_entry.id   AF-A0A349CIG6-F1
#
_cell.length_a   1.000
_cell.length_b   1.000
_cell.length_c   1.000
_cell.angle_alpha   90.00
_cell.angle_beta   90.00
_cell.angle_gamma   90.00
#
_symmetry.space_group_name_H-M   'P 1'
#
loop_
_entity.id
_entity.type
_entity.pdbx_description
1 polymer ?
#
loop_
_entity_poly.entity_id
_entity_poly.type
_entity_poly.pdbx_seq_one_letter_code
_entity_poly.pdbx_strand_id
1 'polypeptide(L)'
;MSYENEEQARIMRQQSKNAIALAMEGRWREAVEANKAIIESFPEDVDSFNRLGRAYMELGEYETASEAYSRARQLDPHNKIAEKNLTRIAHLIEIGAKPEENTSKVEPNVFIEESGKAGVVRLMQLAPKKDLAKVDAGDRVQLKIVDSSLVVENSSNEYLGLIEPRHSQRLIRLMNGGNRYSTTVISVSDDNLSVIIKETYQHPSQLGQLSFPSKGISGIRPYVSDKVLKRKLEYNDSLTDLEYNDNSDDGDVLSEEITEDGVESDDLIEEDEQEV
;
A
#
# COMPACT_ATOMS: atom_id res chain seq x y z
N MET A 1 40.07 -13.56 -6.00
CA MET A 1 39.56 -12.26 -5.51
C MET A 1 38.17 -11.88 -6.06
N SER A 2 37.69 -12.36 -7.23
CA SER A 2 36.31 -12.05 -7.70
C SER A 2 35.21 -12.92 -7.07
N TYR A 3 35.45 -14.23 -6.96
CA TYR A 3 34.42 -15.19 -6.55
C TYR A 3 34.03 -15.11 -5.06
N GLU A 4 34.98 -14.96 -4.15
CA GLU A 4 34.73 -14.86 -2.71
C GLU A 4 33.93 -13.60 -2.35
N ASN A 5 34.23 -12.46 -3.00
CA ASN A 5 33.48 -11.22 -2.81
C ASN A 5 32.05 -11.32 -3.34
N GLU A 6 31.83 -12.00 -4.47
CA GLU A 6 30.50 -12.27 -5.00
C GLU A 6 29.68 -13.20 -4.10
N GLU A 7 30.32 -14.22 -3.51
CA GLU A 7 29.68 -15.14 -2.58
C GLU A 7 29.29 -14.43 -1.28
N GLN A 8 30.17 -13.61 -0.71
CA GLN A 8 29.86 -12.77 0.44
C GLN A 8 28.71 -11.79 0.15
N ALA A 9 28.69 -11.16 -1.03
CA ALA A 9 27.60 -10.27 -1.44
C ALA A 9 26.27 -11.03 -1.58
N ARG A 10 26.28 -12.28 -2.05
CA ARG A 10 25.07 -13.14 -2.10
C ARG A 10 24.58 -13.48 -0.69
N ILE A 11 25.48 -13.88 0.20
CA ILE A 11 25.16 -14.19 1.60
C ILE A 11 24.56 -12.96 2.28
N MET A 12 25.20 -11.79 2.16
CA MET A 12 24.72 -10.52 2.70
C MET A 12 23.32 -10.17 2.19
N ARG A 13 23.08 -10.29 0.88
CA ARG A 13 21.75 -10.05 0.29
C ARG A 13 20.70 -11.00 0.83
N GLN A 14 21.04 -12.28 1.00
CA GLN A 14 20.11 -13.27 1.51
C GLN A 14 19.79 -13.02 2.98
N GLN A 15 20.78 -12.72 3.81
CA GLN A 15 20.58 -12.37 5.22
C GLN A 15 19.78 -11.07 5.36
N SER A 16 20.08 -10.05 4.53
CA SER A 16 19.31 -8.80 4.48
C SER A 16 17.84 -9.05 4.15
N LYS A 17 17.55 -9.89 3.14
CA LYS A 17 16.17 -10.25 2.80
C LYS A 17 15.45 -10.92 3.96
N ASN A 18 16.11 -11.83 4.68
CA ASN A 18 15.53 -12.49 5.84
C ASN A 18 15.22 -11.49 6.97
N ALA A 19 16.18 -10.61 7.30
CA ALA A 19 15.98 -9.57 8.32
C ALA A 19 14.82 -8.63 7.98
N ILE A 20 14.68 -8.25 6.70
CA ILE A 20 13.56 -7.44 6.21
C ILE A 20 12.23 -8.21 6.33
N ALA A 21 12.19 -9.49 5.95
CA ALA A 21 10.99 -10.30 6.05
C ALA A 21 10.50 -10.43 7.50
N LEU A 22 11.40 -10.71 8.44
CA LEU A 22 11.09 -10.76 9.87
C LEU A 22 10.51 -9.43 10.39
N ALA A 23 11.07 -8.30 9.94
CA ALA A 23 10.55 -6.97 10.26
C ALA A 23 9.15 -6.73 9.65
N MET A 24 8.90 -7.17 8.42
CA MET A 24 7.58 -7.07 7.78
C MET A 24 6.52 -7.93 8.47
N GLU A 25 6.90 -9.07 9.04
CA GLU A 25 6.05 -9.90 9.89
C GLU A 25 5.85 -9.31 11.31
N GLY A 26 6.55 -8.22 11.63
CA GLY A 26 6.58 -7.58 12.96
C GLY A 26 7.18 -8.48 14.04
N ARG A 27 8.12 -9.37 13.66
CA ARG A 27 8.91 -10.21 14.57
C ARG A 27 10.18 -9.46 14.95
N TRP A 28 10.01 -8.34 15.67
CA TRP A 28 11.07 -7.36 15.89
C TRP A 28 12.30 -7.91 16.63
N ARG A 29 12.10 -8.75 17.66
CA ARG A 29 13.23 -9.39 18.36
C ARG A 29 14.08 -10.26 17.44
N GLU A 30 13.45 -10.99 16.53
CA GLU A 30 14.17 -11.84 15.58
C GLU A 30 14.84 -11.00 14.49
N ALA A 31 14.21 -9.89 14.08
CA ALA A 31 14.84 -8.92 13.19
C ALA A 31 16.09 -8.27 13.84
N VAL A 32 16.08 -8.02 15.17
CA VAL A 32 17.27 -7.54 15.91
C VAL A 32 18.41 -8.55 15.78
N GLU A 33 18.16 -9.81 16.12
CA GLU A 33 19.20 -10.86 16.08
C GLU A 33 19.71 -11.10 14.66
N ALA A 34 18.82 -11.07 13.66
CA ALA A 34 19.21 -11.19 12.25
C ALA A 34 20.11 -10.03 11.80
N ASN A 35 19.81 -8.78 12.17
CA ASN A 35 20.65 -7.63 11.80
C ASN A 35 21.99 -7.63 12.57
N LYS A 36 22.03 -8.08 13.82
CA LYS A 36 23.30 -8.25 14.56
C LYS A 36 24.22 -9.27 13.87
N ALA A 37 23.69 -10.40 13.43
CA ALA A 37 24.46 -11.40 12.70
C ALA A 37 25.03 -10.86 11.36
N ILE A 38 24.28 -9.99 10.67
CA ILE A 38 24.80 -9.30 9.47
C ILE A 38 25.94 -8.37 9.86
N ILE A 39 25.80 -7.58 10.93
CA ILE A 39 26.83 -6.65 11.41
C ILE A 39 28.10 -7.37 11.85
N GLU A 40 27.99 -8.57 12.45
CA GLU A 40 29.16 -9.39 12.80
C GLU A 40 29.97 -9.80 11.57
N SER A 41 29.30 -10.07 10.45
CA SER A 41 29.94 -10.44 9.19
C SER A 41 30.35 -9.22 8.35
N PHE A 42 29.60 -8.12 8.47
CA PHE A 42 29.71 -6.90 7.68
C PHE A 42 29.61 -5.66 8.60
N PRO A 43 30.67 -5.32 9.35
CA PRO A 43 30.64 -4.31 10.41
C PRO A 43 30.51 -2.86 9.92
N GLU A 44 30.62 -2.63 8.61
CA GLU A 44 30.48 -1.32 7.96
C GLU A 44 29.17 -1.17 7.20
N ASP A 45 28.25 -2.14 7.29
CA ASP A 45 26.96 -2.06 6.59
C ASP A 45 26.00 -1.08 7.27
N VAL A 46 25.90 0.12 6.69
CA VAL A 46 25.02 1.22 7.13
C VAL A 46 23.55 0.77 7.21
N ASP A 47 23.10 -0.02 6.24
CA ASP A 47 21.70 -0.45 6.16
C ASP A 47 21.31 -1.38 7.31
N SER A 48 22.19 -2.29 7.72
CA SER A 48 21.94 -3.16 8.87
C SER A 48 21.84 -2.38 10.17
N PHE A 49 22.66 -1.34 10.38
CA PHE A 49 22.50 -0.46 11.53
C PHE A 49 21.19 0.34 11.50
N ASN A 50 20.76 0.82 10.32
CA ASN A 50 19.46 1.49 10.17
C ASN A 50 18.28 0.54 10.49
N ARG A 51 18.34 -0.71 10.01
CA ARG A 51 17.32 -1.73 10.26
C ARG A 51 17.31 -2.17 11.72
N LEU A 52 18.49 -2.31 12.34
CA LEU A 52 18.64 -2.62 13.76
C LEU A 52 18.02 -1.52 14.62
N GLY A 53 18.33 -0.25 14.34
CA GLY A 53 17.73 0.90 15.03
C GLY A 53 16.22 0.92 14.90
N ARG A 54 15.68 0.58 13.72
CA ARG A 54 14.24 0.48 13.51
C ARG A 54 13.61 -0.64 14.34
N ALA A 55 14.24 -1.82 14.37
CA ALA A 55 13.72 -2.94 15.15
C ALA A 55 13.69 -2.63 16.65
N TYR A 56 14.70 -1.91 17.18
CA TYR A 56 14.70 -1.45 18.56
C TYR A 56 13.65 -0.35 18.85
N MET A 57 13.43 0.58 17.92
CA MET A 57 12.35 1.57 18.01
C MET A 57 10.98 0.90 18.20
N GLU A 58 10.70 -0.14 17.41
CA GLU A 58 9.44 -0.88 17.44
C GLU A 58 9.29 -1.74 18.70
N LEU A 59 10.40 -2.11 19.34
CA LEU A 59 10.42 -2.73 20.67
C LEU A 59 10.33 -1.70 21.82
N GLY A 60 10.38 -0.41 21.50
CA GLY A 60 10.45 0.70 22.45
C GLY A 60 11.76 0.81 23.22
N GLU A 61 12.81 0.11 22.76
CA GLU A 61 14.16 0.21 23.33
C GLU A 61 14.88 1.42 22.72
N TYR A 62 14.48 2.63 23.14
CA TYR A 62 14.90 3.87 22.49
C TYR A 62 16.39 4.19 22.63
N GLU A 63 16.99 3.85 23.77
CA GLU A 63 18.42 4.06 24.02
C GLU A 63 19.27 3.20 23.06
N THR A 64 18.95 1.90 22.94
CA THR A 64 19.67 1.00 22.03
C THR A 64 19.40 1.33 20.57
N ALA A 65 18.19 1.78 20.23
CA ALA A 65 17.90 2.32 18.90
C ALA A 65 18.78 3.54 18.58
N SER A 66 18.97 4.45 19.54
CA SER A 66 19.81 5.63 19.39
C SER A 66 21.26 5.26 19.10
N GLU A 67 21.80 4.25 19.78
CA GLU A 67 23.16 3.74 19.55
C GLU A 67 23.31 3.19 18.13
N ALA A 68 22.36 2.38 17.66
CA ALA A 68 22.38 1.80 16.32
C ALA A 68 22.33 2.88 15.22
N TYR A 69 21.40 3.84 15.32
CA TYR A 69 21.33 4.94 14.36
C TYR A 69 22.55 5.88 14.44
N SER A 70 23.10 6.08 15.63
CA SER A 70 24.35 6.85 15.80
C SER A 70 25.49 6.16 15.07
N ARG A 71 25.57 4.83 15.12
CA ARG A 71 26.58 4.06 14.38
C ARG A 71 26.36 4.15 12.87
N ALA A 72 25.11 4.05 12.40
CA ALA A 72 24.78 4.25 10.98
C ALA A 72 25.22 5.64 10.48
N ARG A 73 25.01 6.69 11.29
CA ARG A 73 25.44 8.07 10.98
C ARG A 73 26.96 8.26 11.04
N GLN A 74 27.67 7.54 11.90
CA GLN A 74 29.13 7.58 11.93
C GLN A 74 29.74 6.97 10.66
N LEU A 75 29.14 5.88 10.16
CA LEU A 75 29.57 5.22 8.93
C LEU A 75 29.19 6.02 7.69
N ASP A 76 27.99 6.62 7.67
CA ASP A 76 27.54 7.54 6.63
C ASP A 76 27.02 8.86 7.26
N PRO A 77 27.86 9.92 7.29
CA PRO A 77 27.48 11.24 7.82
C PRO A 77 26.29 11.90 7.10
N HIS A 78 25.94 11.46 5.89
CA HIS A 78 24.83 11.99 5.08
C HIS A 78 23.57 11.11 5.13
N ASN A 79 23.55 10.10 5.99
CA ASN A 79 22.40 9.22 6.17
C ASN A 79 21.22 9.97 6.83
N LYS A 80 20.32 10.48 5.98
CA LYS A 80 19.10 11.18 6.38
C LYS A 80 18.14 10.31 7.18
N ILE A 81 18.17 8.99 7.00
CA ILE A 81 17.31 8.06 7.75
C ILE A 81 17.74 8.04 9.21
N ALA A 82 19.04 7.88 9.45
CA ALA A 82 19.60 7.90 10.81
C ALA A 82 19.37 9.27 11.49
N GLU A 83 19.60 10.38 10.78
CA GLU A 83 19.38 11.73 11.34
C GLU A 83 17.92 11.96 11.79
N LYS A 84 16.95 11.59 10.93
CA LYS A 84 15.52 11.72 11.24
C LYS A 84 15.10 10.84 12.43
N ASN A 85 15.61 9.62 12.50
CA ASN A 85 15.26 8.73 13.61
C ASN A 85 15.92 9.15 14.93
N LEU A 86 17.16 9.62 14.91
CA LEU A 86 17.83 10.16 16.11
C LEU A 86 17.10 11.37 16.70
N THR A 87 16.65 12.29 15.84
CA THR A 87 15.85 13.45 16.27
C THR A 87 14.51 13.02 16.87
N ARG A 88 13.84 12.05 16.26
CA ARG A 88 12.61 11.47 16.81
C ARG A 88 12.84 10.78 18.17
N ILE A 89 13.89 9.96 18.29
CA ILE A 89 14.26 9.27 19.52
C ILE A 89 14.54 10.26 20.66
N ALA A 90 15.29 11.33 20.37
CA ALA A 90 15.58 12.36 21.36
C ALA A 90 14.31 12.96 21.96
N HIS A 91 13.30 13.25 21.12
CA HIS A 91 12.00 13.70 21.59
C HIS A 91 11.26 12.63 22.41
N LEU A 92 11.25 11.37 21.98
CA LEU A 92 10.58 10.29 22.71
C LEU A 92 11.16 10.08 24.12
N ILE A 93 12.50 10.12 24.24
CA ILE A 93 13.22 10.02 25.52
C ILE A 93 12.90 11.23 26.42
N GLU A 94 12.92 12.44 25.87
CA GLU A 94 12.59 13.67 26.61
C GLU A 94 11.16 13.64 27.20
N ILE A 95 10.23 13.03 26.48
CA ILE A 95 8.82 12.91 26.89
C ILE A 95 8.62 11.79 27.91
N GLY A 96 9.60 10.89 28.09
CA GLY A 96 9.46 9.69 28.89
C GLY A 96 8.38 8.75 28.33
N ALA A 97 8.22 8.74 26.99
CA ALA A 97 7.29 7.86 26.33
C ALA A 97 7.65 6.41 26.70
N LYS A 98 6.67 5.65 27.20
CA LYS A 98 6.88 4.23 27.50
C LYS A 98 6.71 3.42 26.21
N PRO A 99 7.40 2.27 26.08
CA PRO A 99 7.13 1.30 25.04
C PRO A 99 5.64 0.93 25.08
N GLU A 100 4.84 1.42 24.14
CA GLU A 100 3.46 0.93 24.02
C GLU A 100 3.53 -0.41 23.28
N GLU A 101 3.22 -1.51 24.00
CA GLU A 101 3.19 -2.90 23.46
C GLU A 101 2.14 -3.12 22.35
N ASN A 102 1.44 -2.07 21.90
CA ASN A 102 0.35 -2.15 20.93
C ASN A 102 0.53 -1.15 19.77
N THR A 103 1.67 -1.20 19.08
CA THR A 103 1.70 -0.72 17.69
C THR A 103 0.90 -1.73 16.86
N SER A 104 -0.38 -1.42 16.63
CA SER A 104 -1.27 -2.27 15.87
C SER A 104 -0.74 -2.39 14.44
N LYS A 105 -0.03 -3.50 14.15
CA LYS A 105 0.53 -3.87 12.85
C LYS A 105 -0.41 -3.47 11.72
N VAL A 106 0.06 -2.62 10.81
CA VAL A 106 -0.61 -2.42 9.53
C VAL A 106 -0.16 -3.48 8.56
N GLU A 107 -1.13 -4.27 8.10
CA GLU A 107 -0.91 -5.27 7.08
C GLU A 107 -0.52 -4.60 5.75
N PRO A 108 0.46 -5.15 5.00
CA PRO A 108 0.87 -4.63 3.69
C PRO A 108 -0.28 -4.44 2.70
N ASN A 109 -1.40 -5.15 2.88
CA ASN A 109 -2.59 -5.09 2.02
C ASN A 109 -3.43 -3.81 2.19
N VAL A 110 -3.12 -2.95 3.18
CA VAL A 110 -3.77 -1.64 3.32
C VAL A 110 -3.42 -0.72 2.14
N PHE A 111 -2.29 -0.94 1.46
CA PHE A 111 -1.79 -0.12 0.37
C PHE A 111 -2.38 -0.44 -1.02
N ILE A 112 -3.30 -1.39 -1.13
CA ILE A 112 -3.97 -1.69 -2.41
C ILE A 112 -5.05 -0.61 -2.63
N GLU A 113 -4.77 0.33 -3.53
CA GLU A 113 -5.73 1.33 -4.02
C GLU A 113 -6.84 0.64 -4.83
N GLU A 114 -7.83 0.06 -4.13
CA GLU A 114 -9.11 -0.26 -4.77
C GLU A 114 -9.76 1.05 -5.20
N SER A 115 -9.92 1.20 -6.52
CA SER A 115 -10.39 2.43 -7.16
C SER A 115 -11.67 2.96 -6.49
N GLY A 116 -11.55 4.12 -5.85
CA GLY A 116 -12.66 4.84 -5.23
C GLY A 116 -13.03 4.47 -3.79
N LYS A 117 -12.44 3.40 -3.22
CA LYS A 117 -12.69 2.96 -1.83
C LYS A 117 -11.62 3.39 -0.84
N ALA A 118 -10.39 3.58 -1.31
CA ALA A 118 -9.31 4.12 -0.53
C ALA A 118 -8.85 5.47 -1.11
N GLY A 119 -8.47 6.40 -0.24
CA GLY A 119 -7.93 7.68 -0.65
C GLY A 119 -6.89 8.20 0.35
N VAL A 120 -5.84 8.81 -0.20
CA VAL A 120 -4.81 9.50 0.58
C VAL A 120 -5.26 10.93 0.84
N VAL A 121 -5.25 11.31 2.12
CA VAL A 121 -5.71 12.62 2.59
C VAL A 121 -4.62 13.25 3.46
N ARG A 122 -4.29 14.51 3.15
CA ARG A 122 -3.38 15.32 3.96
C ARG A 122 -4.14 15.95 5.12
N LEU A 123 -3.54 15.96 6.31
CA LEU A 123 -4.10 16.65 7.47
C LEU A 123 -3.69 18.13 7.50
N MET A 124 -4.62 18.96 7.96
CA MET A 124 -4.47 20.36 8.27
C MET A 124 -4.40 20.56 9.79
N GLN A 125 -3.87 21.70 10.24
CA GLN A 125 -3.81 22.07 11.66
C GLN A 125 -3.24 20.93 12.52
N LEU A 126 -2.01 20.53 12.20
CA LEU A 126 -1.33 19.41 12.83
C LEU A 126 -1.13 19.65 14.33
N ALA A 127 -1.08 18.55 15.07
CA ALA A 127 -0.72 18.55 16.48
C ALA A 127 0.72 19.06 16.70
N PRO A 128 1.07 19.48 17.93
CA PRO A 128 2.43 19.82 18.28
C PRO A 128 3.41 18.68 17.97
N LYS A 129 4.68 19.02 17.65
CA LYS A 129 5.73 18.04 17.30
C LYS A 129 5.86 16.91 18.33
N LYS A 130 5.63 17.22 19.61
CA LYS A 130 5.63 16.27 20.73
C LYS A 130 4.67 15.10 20.52
N ASP A 131 3.47 15.38 20.01
CA ASP A 131 2.42 14.38 19.84
C ASP A 131 2.58 13.65 18.51
N LEU A 132 3.04 14.35 17.46
CA LEU A 132 3.36 13.73 16.17
C LEU A 132 4.52 12.74 16.26
N ALA A 133 5.50 12.96 17.14
CA ALA A 133 6.65 12.07 17.32
C ALA A 133 6.27 10.67 17.82
N LYS A 134 5.10 10.53 18.47
CA LYS A 134 4.58 9.25 18.97
C LYS A 134 3.95 8.39 17.88
N VAL A 135 3.70 8.95 16.70
CA VAL A 135 3.01 8.26 15.60
C VAL A 135 3.98 7.97 14.47
N ASP A 136 4.01 6.73 14.00
CA ASP A 136 4.77 6.30 12.83
C ASP A 136 3.91 6.08 11.58
N ALA A 137 4.58 6.07 10.43
CA ALA A 137 3.99 5.54 9.21
C ALA A 137 3.62 4.06 9.41
N GLY A 138 2.37 3.73 9.14
CA GLY A 138 1.81 2.41 9.41
C GLY A 138 1.02 2.33 10.72
N ASP A 139 0.89 3.40 11.51
CA ASP A 139 0.01 3.35 12.67
C ASP A 139 -1.46 3.46 12.27
N ARG A 140 -2.33 2.74 13.00
CA ARG A 140 -3.78 2.88 12.87
C ARG A 140 -4.25 4.07 13.68
N VAL A 141 -5.09 4.89 13.06
CA VAL A 141 -5.66 6.09 13.68
C VAL A 141 -7.17 6.09 13.51
N GLN A 142 -7.87 6.80 14.40
CA GLN A 142 -9.32 6.85 14.45
C GLN A 142 -9.83 8.15 13.84
N LEU A 143 -10.98 8.06 13.18
CA LEU A 143 -11.71 9.22 12.65
C LEU A 143 -12.84 9.58 13.60
N LYS A 144 -12.91 10.85 13.99
CA LYS A 144 -13.95 11.37 14.87
C LYS A 144 -14.62 12.58 14.26
N ILE A 145 -15.94 12.58 14.30
CA ILE A 145 -16.75 13.68 13.81
C ILE A 145 -16.85 14.70 14.94
N VAL A 146 -16.28 15.89 14.72
CA VAL A 146 -16.38 17.03 15.64
C VAL A 146 -17.03 18.17 14.88
N ASP A 147 -18.24 18.54 15.28
CA ASP A 147 -19.11 19.50 14.61
C ASP A 147 -19.36 19.16 13.13
N SER A 148 -18.63 19.79 12.21
CA SER A 148 -18.71 19.60 10.76
C SER A 148 -17.36 19.23 10.13
N SER A 149 -16.39 18.85 10.97
CA SER A 149 -15.03 18.50 10.57
C SER A 149 -14.71 17.08 11.03
N LEU A 150 -13.84 16.42 10.26
CA LEU A 150 -13.34 15.10 10.62
C LEU A 150 -11.94 15.26 11.22
N VAL A 151 -11.81 14.82 12.47
CA VAL A 151 -10.58 14.87 13.25
C VAL A 151 -9.95 13.49 13.25
N VAL A 152 -8.61 13.45 13.21
CA VAL A 152 -7.83 12.23 13.35
C VAL A 152 -7.22 12.17 14.74
N GLU A 153 -7.48 11.08 15.46
CA GLU A 153 -6.94 10.80 16.80
C GLU A 153 -6.10 9.51 16.79
N ASN A 154 -5.07 9.41 17.64
CA ASN A 154 -4.31 8.17 17.82
C ASN A 154 -5.08 7.15 18.70
N SER A 155 -4.49 5.96 18.93
CA SER A 155 -5.02 4.94 19.84
C SER A 155 -5.26 5.45 21.26
N SER A 156 -4.47 6.43 21.69
CA SER A 156 -4.54 7.08 23.01
C SER A 156 -5.53 8.26 23.05
N ASN A 157 -6.34 8.46 22.01
CA ASN A 157 -7.29 9.57 21.82
C ASN A 157 -6.65 10.97 21.81
N GLU A 158 -5.37 11.06 21.47
CA GLU A 158 -4.67 12.34 21.29
C GLU A 158 -4.91 12.85 19.87
N TYR A 159 -5.14 14.15 19.74
CA TYR A 159 -5.38 14.84 18.48
C TYR A 159 -4.13 14.82 17.60
N LEU A 160 -4.26 14.47 16.32
CA LEU A 160 -3.18 14.49 15.33
C LEU A 160 -3.36 15.57 14.25
N GLY A 161 -4.61 15.84 13.85
CA GLY A 161 -4.91 16.82 12.82
C GLY A 161 -6.36 16.77 12.32
N LEU A 162 -6.70 17.73 11.48
CA LEU A 162 -8.01 17.87 10.83
C LEU A 162 -7.95 17.47 9.36
N ILE A 163 -8.99 16.82 8.86
CA ILE A 163 -9.12 16.50 7.44
C ILE A 163 -9.67 17.72 6.69
N GLU A 164 -9.14 17.97 5.48
CA GLU A 164 -9.59 19.06 4.62
C GLU A 164 -11.14 19.10 4.49
N PRO A 165 -11.77 20.29 4.51
CA PRO A 165 -13.23 20.41 4.54
C PRO A 165 -13.95 19.67 3.40
N ARG A 166 -13.35 19.60 2.21
CA ARG A 166 -13.93 18.90 1.05
C ARG A 166 -14.07 17.39 1.30
N HIS A 167 -13.06 16.78 1.89
CA HIS A 167 -13.07 15.37 2.25
C HIS A 167 -13.93 15.13 3.50
N SER A 168 -13.80 15.99 4.53
CA SER A 168 -14.58 15.93 5.76
C SER A 168 -16.10 15.91 5.50
N GLN A 169 -16.63 16.87 4.75
CA GLN A 169 -18.07 16.96 4.48
C GLN A 169 -18.62 15.72 3.75
N ARG A 170 -17.85 15.18 2.79
CA ARG A 170 -18.26 13.98 2.06
C ARG A 170 -18.26 12.76 2.96
N LEU A 171 -17.16 12.52 3.68
CA LEU A 171 -17.01 11.36 4.55
C LEU A 171 -18.03 11.38 5.68
N ILE A 172 -18.29 12.53 6.30
CA ILE A 172 -19.33 12.68 7.34
C ILE A 172 -20.70 12.26 6.81
N ARG A 173 -21.09 12.69 5.60
CA ARG A 173 -22.37 12.27 4.99
C ARG A 173 -22.46 10.75 4.80
N LEU A 174 -21.38 10.13 4.34
CA LEU A 174 -21.32 8.69 4.10
C LEU A 174 -21.30 7.90 5.41
N MET A 175 -20.57 8.37 6.43
CA MET A 175 -20.53 7.80 7.78
C MET A 175 -21.91 7.86 8.45
N ASN A 176 -22.58 9.02 8.38
CA ASN A 176 -23.96 9.16 8.84
C ASN A 176 -24.93 8.26 8.06
N GLY A 177 -24.59 7.94 6.81
CA GLY A 177 -25.28 6.98 5.95
C GLY A 177 -25.01 5.51 6.28
N GLY A 178 -24.16 5.22 7.27
CA GLY A 178 -23.85 3.86 7.74
C GLY A 178 -22.51 3.30 7.25
N ASN A 179 -21.75 4.03 6.43
CA ASN A 179 -20.44 3.56 5.96
C ASN A 179 -19.41 3.57 7.10
N ARG A 180 -18.46 2.64 7.06
CA ARG A 180 -17.35 2.56 8.02
C ARG A 180 -16.02 2.64 7.30
N TYR A 181 -15.06 3.22 8.00
CA TYR A 181 -13.73 3.50 7.47
C TYR A 181 -12.66 3.03 8.45
N SER A 182 -11.55 2.56 7.90
CA SER A 182 -10.29 2.36 8.60
C SER A 182 -9.31 3.42 8.12
N THR A 183 -8.46 3.91 9.03
CA THR A 183 -7.48 4.94 8.69
C THR A 183 -6.10 4.53 9.17
N THR A 184 -5.12 4.73 8.32
CA THR A 184 -3.73 4.41 8.56
C THR A 184 -2.85 5.58 8.17
N VAL A 185 -1.83 5.83 8.96
CA VAL A 185 -0.83 6.86 8.66
C VAL A 185 0.09 6.37 7.55
N ILE A 186 0.27 7.15 6.50
CA ILE A 186 1.18 6.81 5.39
C ILE A 186 2.52 7.50 5.59
N SER A 187 2.48 8.77 5.95
CA SER A 187 3.67 9.58 6.09
C SER A 187 3.49 10.58 7.23
N VAL A 188 4.53 10.69 8.04
CA VAL A 188 4.67 11.68 9.10
C VAL A 188 5.95 12.47 8.84
N SER A 189 5.84 13.78 8.93
CA SER A 189 6.92 14.77 8.83
C SER A 189 6.54 15.98 9.68
N ASP A 190 7.54 16.81 10.00
CA ASP A 190 7.36 17.99 10.86
C ASP A 190 6.18 18.89 10.46
N ASP A 191 5.98 19.09 9.16
CA ASP A 191 4.94 19.99 8.61
C ASP A 191 3.89 19.25 7.77
N ASN A 192 3.94 17.91 7.76
CA ASN A 192 3.15 17.13 6.84
C ASN A 192 2.78 15.77 7.40
N LEU A 193 1.48 15.53 7.56
CA LEU A 193 0.95 14.23 7.93
C LEU A 193 -0.11 13.82 6.92
N SER A 194 0.06 12.64 6.31
CA SER A 194 -0.90 12.08 5.36
C SER A 194 -1.38 10.72 5.83
N VAL A 195 -2.68 10.50 5.70
CA VAL A 195 -3.36 9.26 6.08
C VAL A 195 -4.03 8.64 4.86
N ILE A 196 -4.08 7.32 4.80
CA ILE A 196 -4.95 6.58 3.90
C ILE A 196 -6.22 6.26 4.65
N ILE A 197 -7.35 6.63 4.08
CA ILE A 197 -8.68 6.29 4.59
C ILE A 197 -9.25 5.25 3.63
N LYS A 198 -9.57 4.07 4.14
CA LYS A 198 -10.13 2.95 3.39
C LYS A 198 -11.51 2.62 3.89
N GLU A 199 -12.49 2.58 2.98
CA GLU A 199 -13.83 2.08 3.26
C GLU A 199 -13.78 0.60 3.62
N THR A 200 -14.20 0.25 4.83
CA THR A 200 -14.27 -1.13 5.32
C THR A 200 -15.66 -1.71 5.19
N TYR A 201 -16.69 -0.85 5.12
CA TYR A 201 -18.07 -1.25 4.96
C TYR A 201 -18.86 -0.15 4.25
N GLN A 202 -19.60 -0.54 3.22
CA GLN A 202 -20.57 0.32 2.53
C GLN A 202 -21.97 -0.12 2.92
N HIS A 203 -22.77 0.80 3.46
CA HIS A 203 -24.16 0.51 3.75
C HIS A 203 -24.98 0.47 2.44
N PRO A 204 -25.99 -0.42 2.30
CA PRO A 204 -26.80 -0.52 1.08
C PRO A 204 -27.44 0.80 0.63
N SER A 205 -27.75 1.70 1.57
CA SER A 205 -28.31 3.03 1.24
C SER A 205 -27.31 3.99 0.59
N GLN A 206 -26.02 3.66 0.60
CA GLN A 206 -24.94 4.46 0.01
C GLN A 206 -24.36 3.83 -1.27
N LEU A 207 -24.99 2.78 -1.80
CA LEU A 207 -24.58 2.12 -3.04
C LEU A 207 -24.45 3.13 -4.18
N GLY A 208 -23.33 3.05 -4.90
CA GLY A 208 -22.99 3.96 -6.01
C GLY A 208 -22.33 5.28 -5.60
N GLN A 209 -22.25 5.61 -4.30
CA GLN A 209 -21.48 6.76 -3.83
C GLN A 209 -20.05 6.37 -3.45
N LEU A 210 -19.07 6.77 -4.27
CA LEU A 210 -17.65 6.49 -4.02
C LEU A 210 -17.10 7.38 -2.89
N SER A 211 -16.45 6.81 -1.89
CA SER A 211 -15.87 7.57 -0.80
C SER A 211 -14.82 8.58 -1.29
N PHE A 212 -14.00 8.18 -2.25
CA PHE A 212 -12.98 9.03 -2.89
C PHE A 212 -13.23 9.06 -4.40
N PRO A 213 -13.96 10.05 -4.94
CA PRO A 213 -14.07 10.18 -6.38
C PRO A 213 -12.66 10.39 -6.93
N SER A 214 -12.24 9.57 -7.89
CA SER A 214 -11.04 9.88 -8.67
C SER A 214 -11.23 11.30 -9.19
N LYS A 215 -10.18 12.14 -9.14
CA LYS A 215 -10.16 13.34 -9.97
C LYS A 215 -10.49 12.82 -11.35
N GLY A 216 -11.70 13.11 -11.83
CA GLY A 216 -12.16 12.58 -13.09
C GLY A 216 -11.06 12.85 -14.10
N ILE A 217 -10.88 11.94 -15.05
CA ILE A 217 -10.29 12.30 -16.33
C ILE A 217 -11.03 13.56 -16.76
N SER A 218 -10.42 14.70 -16.51
CA SER A 218 -10.91 16.00 -16.91
C SER A 218 -10.68 16.04 -18.41
N GLY A 219 -11.68 15.58 -19.16
CA GLY A 219 -11.74 15.81 -20.59
C GLY A 219 -11.75 14.57 -21.47
N ILE A 220 -12.68 13.64 -21.25
CA ILE A 220 -13.47 13.13 -22.39
C ILE A 220 -14.92 13.19 -21.96
N ARG A 221 -15.61 14.28 -22.30
CA ARG A 221 -17.06 14.23 -22.48
C ARG A 221 -17.24 13.78 -23.93
N PRO A 222 -17.51 12.50 -24.22
CA PRO A 222 -17.96 12.17 -25.55
C PRO A 222 -19.31 12.87 -25.68
N TYR A 223 -19.38 13.86 -26.57
CA TYR A 223 -20.62 14.47 -26.99
C TYR A 223 -21.48 13.39 -27.65
N VAL A 224 -22.14 12.57 -26.85
CA VAL A 224 -23.26 11.78 -27.31
C VAL A 224 -24.48 12.60 -26.93
N SER A 225 -24.94 13.40 -27.89
CA SER A 225 -26.19 14.13 -27.76
C SER A 225 -27.30 13.15 -27.37
N ASP A 226 -28.20 13.57 -26.48
CA ASP A 226 -29.37 12.80 -26.00
C ASP A 226 -30.26 12.22 -27.13
N LYS A 227 -30.07 12.67 -28.39
CA LYS A 227 -30.71 12.10 -29.58
C LYS A 227 -30.22 10.68 -29.95
N VAL A 228 -29.06 10.23 -29.48
CA VAL A 228 -28.55 8.87 -29.78
C VAL A 228 -29.04 7.85 -28.75
N LEU A 229 -29.19 8.23 -27.48
CA LEU A 229 -29.76 7.32 -26.47
C LEU A 229 -31.25 7.04 -26.71
N LYS A 230 -31.99 7.98 -27.30
CA LYS A 230 -33.41 7.75 -27.63
C LYS A 230 -33.63 6.76 -28.77
N ARG A 231 -32.62 6.44 -29.58
CA ARG A 231 -32.75 5.48 -30.71
C ARG A 231 -32.49 4.02 -30.31
N LYS A 232 -32.00 3.76 -29.09
CA LYS A 232 -31.81 2.39 -28.57
C LYS A 232 -32.94 1.88 -27.67
N LEU A 233 -33.91 2.73 -27.34
CA LEU A 233 -35.08 2.35 -26.53
C LEU A 233 -36.34 2.08 -27.38
N GLU A 234 -36.33 2.33 -28.68
CA GLU A 234 -37.46 2.08 -29.59
C GLU A 234 -37.31 0.78 -30.43
N TYR A 235 -36.26 -0.02 -30.22
CA TYR A 235 -36.05 -1.28 -30.97
C TYR A 235 -36.28 -2.56 -30.14
N ASN A 236 -36.78 -2.42 -28.91
CA ASN A 236 -36.96 -3.55 -27.99
C ASN A 236 -38.41 -3.78 -27.54
N ASP A 237 -39.38 -3.17 -28.23
CA ASP A 237 -40.82 -3.30 -27.89
C ASP A 237 -41.69 -3.76 -29.07
N SER A 238 -41.12 -4.45 -30.04
CA SER A 238 -41.90 -5.12 -31.09
C SER A 238 -41.30 -6.47 -31.40
N LEU A 239 -41.67 -7.48 -30.62
CA LEU A 239 -41.73 -8.90 -31.01
C LEU A 239 -42.39 -9.67 -29.85
N THR A 240 -43.66 -9.38 -29.63
CA THR A 240 -44.61 -10.36 -29.11
C THR A 240 -45.59 -10.66 -30.24
N ASP A 241 -45.98 -11.93 -30.33
CA ASP A 241 -46.92 -12.53 -31.27
C ASP A 241 -46.38 -12.82 -32.68
N LEU A 242 -46.00 -14.08 -32.91
CA LEU A 242 -46.67 -14.89 -33.92
C LEU A 242 -46.37 -16.39 -33.71
N GLU A 243 -47.45 -17.09 -33.47
CA GLU A 243 -47.62 -18.53 -33.26
C GLU A 243 -47.63 -19.31 -34.59
N TYR A 244 -47.21 -20.58 -34.49
CA TYR A 244 -47.59 -21.77 -35.26
C TYR A 244 -47.26 -21.92 -36.77
N ASN A 245 -46.57 -23.05 -37.01
CA ASN A 245 -46.87 -24.11 -37.97
C ASN A 245 -46.21 -24.15 -39.37
N ASP A 246 -45.34 -25.15 -39.51
CA ASP A 246 -45.57 -26.39 -40.27
C ASP A 246 -44.75 -26.63 -41.55
N ASN A 247 -44.27 -27.87 -41.62
CA ASN A 247 -43.77 -28.66 -42.74
C ASN A 247 -42.42 -28.37 -43.43
N SER A 248 -41.58 -29.42 -43.31
CA SER A 248 -40.83 -30.10 -44.40
C SER A 248 -39.66 -29.32 -45.02
N ASP A 249 -38.53 -29.88 -45.39
CA ASP A 249 -38.16 -31.23 -45.82
C ASP A 249 -36.62 -31.23 -45.94
N ASP A 250 -36.00 -32.40 -45.74
CA ASP A 250 -34.73 -32.89 -46.28
C ASP A 250 -33.54 -31.94 -46.60
N GLY A 251 -32.36 -32.31 -46.10
CA GLY A 251 -31.10 -31.71 -46.57
C GLY A 251 -29.85 -32.14 -45.83
N ASP A 252 -29.40 -33.35 -46.13
CA ASP A 252 -28.22 -34.07 -45.66
C ASP A 252 -26.85 -33.33 -45.72
N VAL A 253 -26.00 -33.64 -44.73
CA VAL A 253 -24.52 -33.75 -44.65
C VAL A 253 -23.63 -32.72 -45.37
N LEU A 254 -22.69 -32.10 -44.64
CA LEU A 254 -21.24 -32.40 -44.74
C LEU A 254 -20.36 -31.55 -43.81
N SER A 255 -19.27 -32.21 -43.47
CA SER A 255 -18.36 -32.08 -42.34
C SER A 255 -17.32 -30.97 -42.44
N GLU A 256 -16.78 -30.67 -41.27
CA GLU A 256 -15.62 -29.84 -40.92
C GLU A 256 -14.45 -29.90 -41.91
N GLU A 257 -13.88 -28.72 -42.19
CA GLU A 257 -12.48 -28.56 -42.60
C GLU A 257 -11.96 -27.27 -41.95
N ILE A 258 -11.06 -27.40 -40.97
CA ILE A 258 -10.28 -26.28 -40.41
C ILE A 258 -8.95 -26.28 -41.16
N THR A 259 -8.69 -25.21 -41.89
CA THR A 259 -7.38 -24.88 -42.48
C THR A 259 -6.60 -23.98 -41.52
N GLU A 260 -5.39 -24.42 -41.14
CA GLU A 260 -4.31 -23.53 -40.71
C GLU A 260 -3.10 -23.84 -41.60
N ASP A 261 -2.91 -23.02 -42.64
CA ASP A 261 -1.61 -22.80 -43.29
C ASP A 261 -0.68 -22.19 -42.23
N GLY A 262 0.53 -22.72 -42.04
CA GLY A 262 1.68 -22.52 -42.94
C GLY A 262 2.32 -21.17 -42.58
N VAL A 263 3.59 -21.07 -42.21
CA VAL A 263 4.81 -21.28 -43.01
C VAL A 263 5.96 -21.38 -41.99
N GLU A 264 6.74 -22.48 -41.95
CA GLU A 264 8.02 -22.70 -42.70
C GLU A 264 9.06 -21.61 -42.40
N SER A 265 10.36 -21.85 -42.25
CA SER A 265 11.26 -22.92 -42.68
C SER A 265 12.56 -22.73 -41.88
N ASP A 266 13.18 -23.77 -41.33
CA ASP A 266 14.08 -24.74 -41.99
C ASP A 266 15.55 -24.26 -41.91
N ASP A 267 16.37 -25.04 -41.21
CA ASP A 267 17.60 -25.58 -41.79
C ASP A 267 18.30 -26.51 -40.78
N LEU A 268 18.34 -27.77 -41.21
CA LEU A 268 19.12 -28.89 -40.68
C LEU A 268 20.62 -28.68 -40.92
N ILE A 269 21.47 -29.39 -40.17
CA ILE A 269 22.49 -30.34 -40.67
C ILE A 269 23.27 -30.94 -39.47
N GLU A 270 23.13 -32.27 -39.35
CA GLU A 270 24.11 -33.36 -39.05
C GLU A 270 25.23 -33.14 -38.02
N GLU A 271 25.25 -33.93 -36.95
CA GLU A 271 26.09 -35.15 -36.73
C GLU A 271 27.60 -34.87 -36.75
N ASP A 272 28.28 -35.06 -35.61
CA ASP A 272 29.11 -36.27 -35.43
C ASP A 272 29.81 -36.34 -34.07
N GLU A 273 30.04 -37.57 -33.65
CA GLU A 273 30.73 -38.00 -32.43
C GLU A 273 32.27 -37.82 -32.47
N GLN A 274 32.86 -38.04 -31.29
CA GLN A 274 34.21 -38.59 -30.99
C GLN A 274 35.35 -37.66 -30.52
N GLU A 275 35.79 -38.01 -29.31
CA GLU A 275 37.16 -38.08 -28.75
C GLU A 275 38.15 -36.93 -29.02
N VAL A 276 38.64 -36.26 -27.96
CA VAL A 276 39.78 -36.62 -27.09
C VAL A 276 39.88 -35.60 -25.96
#